data_AF-A0A2N2XJ09-F1
#
_entry.id   AF-A0A2N2XJ09-F1
#
_cell.length_a   1.000
_cell.length_b   1.000
_cell.length_c   1.000
_cell.angle_alpha   90.00
_cell.angle_beta   90.00
_cell.angle_gamma   90.00
#
_symmetry.space_group_name_H-M   'P 1'
#
loop_
_entity.id
_entity.type
_entity.pdbx_description
1 polymer ?
#
loop_
_entity_poly.entity_id
_entity_poly.type
_entity_poly.pdbx_seq_one_letter_code
_entity_poly.pdbx_strand_id
1 'polypeptide(L)'
;NLYTDLQFRTVSHSITGNGDDLRDLTQKHDYNFFNPKAGLSWHLSQNHRLWASVGIAHREPSRSDFKDADPEKIPSSEKLLDYEIGYHFQSQIFRASTNLFYMDYTDQLVLTGKINNVGDPIMINVADSYRAGIEMSAETNPFKNLMIGAHATFSSNKIKDFVAYVDDWDTYAQRVDSLGETDLSFSPALTAGAQVRYEPLKGFATTWYTRYVGKQFIDNTSNDERSLDAYFINDLNLSYSFKTSLIKEIRLWGQINNIFDVQYESNAWIYRYISDHKEYKMDGYFTQAGINFMAGITLNM
;
A
#
# COMPACT_ATOMS: atom_id res chain seq x y z
N ASN A 1 9.44 -29.08 -4.52
CA ASN A 1 8.11 -29.11 -3.86
C ASN A 1 7.12 -28.39 -4.74
N LEU A 2 6.03 -29.05 -5.11
CA LEU A 2 4.88 -28.47 -5.80
C LEU A 2 3.75 -28.36 -4.78
N TYR A 3 2.99 -27.27 -4.80
CA TYR A 3 1.79 -27.12 -4.00
C TYR A 3 0.65 -26.53 -4.83
N THR A 4 -0.56 -26.85 -4.40
CA THR A 4 -1.81 -26.30 -4.92
C THR A 4 -2.73 -26.00 -3.74
N ASP A 5 -3.38 -24.85 -3.77
CA ASP A 5 -4.41 -24.42 -2.83
C ASP A 5 -5.67 -24.07 -3.63
N LEU A 6 -6.82 -24.54 -3.15
CA LEU A 6 -8.12 -24.28 -3.77
C LEU A 6 -9.05 -23.70 -2.71
N GLN A 7 -9.44 -22.44 -2.89
CA GLN A 7 -10.40 -21.77 -2.02
C GLN A 7 -11.69 -21.46 -2.76
N PHE A 8 -12.82 -21.83 -2.16
CA PHE A 8 -14.15 -21.33 -2.55
C PHE A 8 -14.68 -20.43 -1.42
N ARG A 9 -15.01 -19.18 -1.74
CA ARG A 9 -15.46 -18.15 -0.80
C ARG A 9 -16.80 -17.59 -1.27
N THR A 10 -17.81 -17.65 -0.43
CA THR A 10 -19.10 -16.99 -0.67
C THR A 10 -19.23 -15.76 0.23
N VAL A 11 -19.80 -14.69 -0.29
CA VAL A 11 -20.05 -13.45 0.46
C VAL A 11 -21.47 -13.00 0.14
N SER A 12 -22.28 -12.78 1.17
CA SER A 12 -23.59 -12.14 1.03
C SER A 12 -23.52 -10.77 1.70
N HIS A 13 -23.77 -9.72 0.93
CA HIS A 13 -23.78 -8.36 1.40
C HIS A 13 -25.21 -7.81 1.34
N SER A 14 -25.70 -7.27 2.45
CA SER A 14 -27.02 -6.64 2.52
C SER A 14 -26.89 -5.29 3.20
N ILE A 15 -27.35 -4.26 2.53
CA ILE A 15 -27.48 -2.91 3.07
C ILE A 15 -28.98 -2.61 3.17
N THR A 16 -29.38 -1.94 4.25
CA THR A 16 -30.75 -1.46 4.45
C THR A 16 -30.72 -0.06 5.05
N GLY A 17 -31.75 0.73 4.77
CA GLY A 17 -31.91 2.09 5.29
C GLY A 17 -31.46 3.16 4.32
N ASN A 18 -31.55 4.41 4.76
CA ASN A 18 -31.28 5.58 3.93
C ASN A 18 -29.88 6.14 4.16
N GLY A 19 -29.30 6.73 3.12
CA GLY A 19 -28.12 7.59 3.21
C GLY A 19 -28.41 8.89 3.95
N ASP A 20 -27.35 9.63 4.23
CA ASP A 20 -27.40 11.01 4.74
C ASP A 20 -28.01 12.00 3.73
N ASP A 21 -27.96 11.65 2.45
CA ASP A 21 -28.68 12.26 1.32
C ASP A 21 -30.16 11.86 1.22
N LEU A 22 -30.67 11.07 2.19
CA LEU A 22 -32.03 10.47 2.22
C LEU A 22 -32.31 9.46 1.10
N ARG A 23 -31.31 9.08 0.30
CA ARG A 23 -31.46 8.05 -0.74
C ARG A 23 -31.59 6.68 -0.09
N ASP A 24 -32.50 5.84 -0.62
CA ASP A 24 -32.59 4.44 -0.20
C ASP A 24 -31.34 3.68 -0.67
N LEU A 25 -30.57 3.15 0.29
CA LEU A 25 -29.37 2.36 0.04
C LEU A 25 -29.66 0.85 0.06
N THR A 26 -30.93 0.46 0.17
CA THR A 26 -31.33 -0.93 0.30
C THR A 26 -30.92 -1.73 -0.94
N GLN A 27 -29.98 -2.65 -0.75
CA GLN A 27 -29.45 -3.48 -1.81
C GLN A 27 -28.88 -4.77 -1.23
N LYS A 28 -28.87 -5.81 -2.06
CA LYS A 28 -28.31 -7.11 -1.71
C LYS A 28 -27.44 -7.62 -2.86
N HIS A 29 -26.23 -8.05 -2.52
CA HIS A 29 -25.25 -8.57 -3.46
C HIS A 29 -24.70 -9.90 -2.94
N ASP A 30 -24.72 -10.93 -3.78
CA ASP A 30 -24.23 -12.26 -3.43
C ASP A 30 -23.06 -12.63 -4.37
N TYR A 31 -21.92 -12.99 -3.80
CA TYR A 31 -20.70 -13.33 -4.53
C TYR A 31 -20.28 -14.77 -4.25
N ASN A 32 -19.76 -15.41 -5.29
CA ASN A 32 -19.17 -16.75 -5.22
C ASN A 32 -17.81 -16.71 -5.92
N PHE A 33 -16.75 -16.76 -5.13
CA PHE A 33 -15.38 -16.64 -5.60
C PHE A 33 -14.67 -17.98 -5.52
N PHE A 34 -14.00 -18.33 -6.61
CA PHE A 34 -13.08 -19.46 -6.65
C PHE A 34 -11.67 -18.91 -6.87
N ASN A 35 -10.79 -19.13 -5.88
CA ASN A 35 -9.46 -18.53 -5.77
C ASN A 35 -8.39 -19.64 -5.77
N PRO A 36 -8.12 -20.29 -6.91
CA PRO A 36 -7.05 -21.29 -7.01
C PRO A 36 -5.67 -20.63 -6.97
N LYS A 37 -4.72 -21.29 -6.32
CA LYS A 37 -3.30 -20.93 -6.34
C LYS A 37 -2.44 -22.18 -6.53
N ALA A 38 -1.40 -22.07 -7.34
CA ALA A 38 -0.40 -23.12 -7.49
C ALA A 38 1.00 -22.53 -7.46
N GLY A 39 1.96 -23.29 -6.95
CA GLY A 39 3.34 -22.84 -6.92
C GLY A 39 4.36 -23.96 -6.82
N LEU A 40 5.55 -23.66 -7.32
CA LEU A 40 6.71 -24.52 -7.30
C LEU A 40 7.79 -23.89 -6.43
N SER A 41 8.48 -24.71 -5.64
CA SER A 41 9.69 -24.33 -4.94
C SER A 41 10.78 -25.36 -5.15
N TRP A 42 11.97 -24.88 -5.53
CA TRP A 42 13.15 -25.68 -5.80
C TRP A 42 14.33 -25.17 -4.98
N HIS A 43 14.86 -26.02 -4.10
CA HIS A 43 16.14 -25.79 -3.44
C HIS A 43 17.26 -26.21 -4.40
N LEU A 44 17.96 -25.23 -4.98
CA LEU A 44 19.11 -25.47 -5.87
C LEU A 44 20.31 -26.00 -5.05
N SER A 45 20.42 -25.55 -3.80
CA SER A 45 21.32 -26.08 -2.78
C SER A 45 20.80 -25.70 -1.38
N GLN A 46 21.56 -25.95 -0.32
CA GLN A 46 21.16 -25.58 1.05
C GLN A 46 20.96 -24.07 1.24
N ASN A 47 21.65 -23.25 0.46
CA ASN A 47 21.65 -21.80 0.62
C ASN A 47 20.80 -21.08 -0.42
N HIS A 48 20.31 -21.78 -1.45
CA HIS A 48 19.67 -21.19 -2.63
C HIS A 48 18.30 -21.82 -2.86
N ARG A 49 17.26 -21.00 -2.90
CA ARG A 49 15.89 -21.42 -3.16
C ARG A 49 15.27 -20.55 -4.25
N LEU A 50 14.80 -21.18 -5.32
CA LEU A 50 13.97 -20.57 -6.35
C LEU A 50 12.52 -20.98 -6.12
N TRP A 51 11.58 -20.08 -6.38
CA TRP A 51 10.16 -20.39 -6.36
C TRP A 51 9.40 -19.58 -7.40
N ALA A 52 8.24 -20.07 -7.79
CA ALA A 52 7.29 -19.36 -8.64
C ALA A 52 5.87 -19.73 -8.22
N SER A 53 4.93 -18.81 -8.35
CA SER A 53 3.51 -19.10 -8.16
C SER A 53 2.62 -18.32 -9.11
N VAL A 54 1.43 -18.87 -9.34
CA VAL A 54 0.32 -18.19 -10.00
C VAL A 54 -0.93 -18.38 -9.15
N GLY A 55 -1.70 -17.32 -8.98
CA GLY A 55 -2.93 -17.37 -8.19
C GLY A 55 -4.02 -16.46 -8.73
N ILE A 56 -5.26 -16.84 -8.51
CA ILE A 56 -6.42 -15.98 -8.74
C ILE A 56 -6.99 -15.58 -7.37
N ALA A 57 -7.29 -14.30 -7.22
CA ALA A 57 -7.99 -13.77 -6.06
C ALA A 57 -9.12 -12.85 -6.52
N HIS A 58 -10.15 -12.69 -5.68
CA HIS A 58 -11.25 -11.77 -5.91
C HIS A 58 -11.51 -10.95 -4.65
N ARG A 59 -11.91 -9.69 -4.82
CA ARG A 59 -12.39 -8.80 -3.75
C ARG A 59 -13.72 -8.19 -4.17
N GLU A 60 -14.71 -8.34 -3.29
CA GLU A 60 -16.00 -7.68 -3.36
C GLU A 60 -15.88 -6.19 -3.02
N PRO A 61 -16.77 -5.33 -3.53
CA PRO A 61 -16.87 -3.95 -3.05
C PRO A 61 -17.26 -3.91 -1.57
N SER A 62 -16.72 -2.90 -0.88
CA SER A 62 -17.06 -2.58 0.48
C SER A 62 -18.40 -1.83 0.56
N ARG A 63 -18.94 -1.68 1.78
CA ARG A 63 -20.16 -0.88 2.01
C ARG A 63 -19.98 0.57 1.53
N SER A 64 -18.81 1.18 1.74
CA SER A 64 -18.55 2.56 1.31
C SER A 64 -18.58 2.66 -0.21
N ASP A 65 -18.06 1.66 -0.94
CA ASP A 65 -18.09 1.66 -2.40
C ASP A 65 -19.53 1.73 -2.92
N PHE A 66 -20.45 0.93 -2.36
CA PHE A 66 -21.87 0.99 -2.73
C PHE A 66 -22.58 2.27 -2.29
N LYS A 67 -22.21 2.82 -1.13
CA LYS A 67 -22.81 4.04 -0.58
C LYS A 67 -22.41 5.25 -1.43
N ASP A 68 -21.13 5.36 -1.78
CA ASP A 68 -20.54 6.51 -2.47
C ASP A 68 -20.56 6.38 -4.00
N ALA A 69 -20.96 5.22 -4.53
CA ALA A 69 -21.12 4.99 -5.96
C ALA A 69 -22.19 5.88 -6.58
N ASP A 70 -21.93 6.26 -7.83
CA ASP A 70 -22.95 6.78 -8.73
C ASP A 70 -24.07 5.72 -8.90
N PRO A 71 -25.35 6.08 -8.72
CA PRO A 71 -26.47 5.17 -8.92
C PRO A 71 -26.47 4.44 -10.28
N GLU A 72 -25.88 5.04 -11.32
CA GLU A 72 -25.76 4.44 -12.64
C GLU A 72 -24.56 3.49 -12.79
N LYS A 73 -23.61 3.51 -11.84
CA LYS A 73 -22.40 2.69 -11.85
C LYS A 73 -22.29 1.87 -10.57
N ILE A 74 -23.00 0.74 -10.54
CA ILE A 74 -22.93 -0.21 -9.43
C ILE A 74 -21.52 -0.83 -9.39
N PRO A 75 -20.79 -0.73 -8.27
CA PRO A 75 -19.48 -1.33 -8.13
C PRO A 75 -19.51 -2.85 -8.33
N SER A 76 -18.54 -3.37 -9.08
CA SER A 76 -18.36 -4.81 -9.31
C SER A 76 -17.19 -5.36 -8.51
N SER A 77 -17.17 -6.68 -8.30
CA SER A 77 -16.03 -7.35 -7.68
C SER A 77 -14.81 -7.28 -8.57
N GLU A 78 -13.65 -6.96 -8.01
CA GLU A 78 -12.39 -7.05 -8.73
C GLU A 78 -11.86 -8.49 -8.75
N LYS A 79 -11.13 -8.80 -9.80
CA LYS A 79 -10.39 -10.05 -9.96
C LYS A 79 -8.92 -9.75 -10.19
N LEU A 80 -8.07 -10.48 -9.50
CA LEU A 80 -6.62 -10.45 -9.64
C LEU A 80 -6.13 -11.80 -10.16
N LEU A 81 -5.31 -11.76 -11.20
CA LEU A 81 -4.43 -12.85 -11.60
C LEU A 81 -2.98 -12.46 -11.31
N ASP A 82 -2.38 -13.13 -10.35
CA ASP A 82 -1.06 -12.80 -9.82
C ASP A 82 -0.02 -13.84 -10.26
N TYR A 83 1.08 -13.36 -10.85
CA TYR A 83 2.25 -14.16 -11.20
C TYR A 83 3.46 -13.68 -10.40
N GLU A 84 4.09 -14.59 -9.68
CA GLU A 84 5.28 -14.28 -8.88
C GLU A 84 6.42 -15.26 -9.18
N ILE A 85 7.64 -14.75 -9.23
CA ILE A 85 8.87 -15.54 -9.31
C ILE A 85 9.86 -14.95 -8.31
N GLY A 86 10.32 -15.76 -7.37
CA GLY A 86 11.25 -15.31 -6.36
C GLY A 86 12.48 -16.19 -6.19
N TYR A 87 13.57 -15.55 -5.82
CA TYR A 87 14.84 -16.16 -5.49
C TYR A 87 15.26 -15.75 -4.09
N HIS A 88 15.74 -16.71 -3.31
CA HIS A 88 16.19 -16.52 -1.95
C HIS A 88 17.57 -17.13 -1.76
N PHE A 89 18.48 -16.33 -1.19
CA PHE A 89 19.79 -16.76 -0.75
C PHE A 89 19.91 -16.58 0.77
N GLN A 90 20.41 -17.59 1.46
CA GLN A 90 20.66 -17.54 2.89
C GLN A 90 21.96 -18.24 3.27
N SER A 91 22.76 -17.54 4.05
CA SER A 91 23.97 -18.03 4.72
C SER A 91 23.93 -17.66 6.21
N GLN A 92 25.00 -17.94 6.95
CA GLN A 92 25.10 -17.57 8.37
C GLN A 92 25.13 -16.06 8.59
N ILE A 93 25.76 -15.29 7.70
CA ILE A 93 26.02 -13.85 7.89
C ILE A 93 25.27 -12.95 6.90
N PHE A 94 24.62 -13.54 5.89
CA PHE A 94 23.99 -12.79 4.80
C PHE A 94 22.72 -13.50 4.33
N ARG A 95 21.65 -12.73 4.13
CA ARG A 95 20.39 -13.16 3.52
C ARG A 95 20.00 -12.16 2.44
N ALA A 96 19.48 -12.65 1.33
CA ALA A 96 18.94 -11.82 0.28
C ALA A 96 17.73 -12.49 -0.37
N SER A 97 16.76 -11.68 -0.79
CA SER A 97 15.61 -12.14 -1.54
C SER A 97 15.31 -11.19 -2.68
N THR A 98 14.87 -11.74 -3.79
CA THR A 98 14.35 -10.99 -4.94
C THR A 98 13.02 -11.62 -5.34
N ASN A 99 12.01 -10.79 -5.61
CA ASN A 99 10.70 -11.20 -6.08
C ASN A 99 10.34 -10.38 -7.32
N LEU A 100 9.99 -11.04 -8.41
CA LEU A 100 9.38 -10.43 -9.58
C LEU A 100 7.88 -10.72 -9.51
N PHE A 101 7.06 -9.69 -9.67
CA PHE A 101 5.61 -9.84 -9.64
C PHE A 101 4.97 -9.19 -10.87
N TYR A 102 3.88 -9.79 -11.33
CA TYR A 102 2.96 -9.22 -12.32
C TYR A 102 1.54 -9.55 -11.88
N MET A 103 0.84 -8.52 -11.43
CA MET A 103 -0.53 -8.56 -10.92
C MET A 103 -1.45 -7.96 -11.97
N ASP A 104 -2.20 -8.80 -12.67
CA ASP A 104 -3.17 -8.40 -13.70
C ASP A 104 -4.55 -8.30 -13.07
N TYR A 105 -5.15 -7.11 -13.12
CA TYR A 105 -6.45 -6.86 -12.51
C TYR A 105 -7.53 -6.65 -13.58
N THR A 106 -8.68 -7.26 -13.34
CA THR A 106 -9.93 -6.99 -14.04
C THR A 106 -10.91 -6.34 -13.06
N ASP A 107 -11.57 -5.25 -13.48
CA ASP A 107 -12.51 -4.49 -12.67
C ASP A 107 -11.92 -3.99 -11.34
N GLN A 108 -10.67 -3.54 -11.31
CA GLN A 108 -10.00 -3.10 -10.08
C GLN A 108 -10.74 -1.94 -9.43
N LEU A 109 -11.00 -2.02 -8.13
CA LEU A 109 -11.49 -0.86 -7.35
C LEU A 109 -10.30 0.05 -7.00
N VAL A 110 -10.22 1.20 -7.67
CA VAL A 110 -9.12 2.17 -7.55
C VAL A 110 -9.59 3.47 -6.92
N LEU A 111 -8.71 4.10 -6.13
CA LEU A 111 -8.93 5.42 -5.56
C LEU A 111 -9.09 6.46 -6.67
N THR A 112 -10.05 7.37 -6.52
CA THR A 112 -10.28 8.47 -7.47
C THR A 112 -9.50 9.74 -7.13
N GLY A 113 -8.98 9.83 -5.90
CA GLY A 113 -8.49 11.07 -5.29
C GLY A 113 -9.58 11.91 -4.61
N LYS A 114 -10.87 11.64 -4.87
CA LYS A 114 -11.99 12.29 -4.19
C LYS A 114 -12.23 11.66 -2.81
N ILE A 115 -12.77 12.46 -1.90
CA ILE A 115 -13.29 12.02 -0.59
C ILE A 115 -14.77 12.39 -0.49
N ASN A 116 -15.54 11.64 0.31
CA ASN A 116 -16.93 11.99 0.64
C ASN A 116 -16.98 13.07 1.74
N ASN A 117 -18.19 13.44 2.17
CA ASN A 117 -18.43 14.49 3.18
C ASN A 117 -17.90 14.18 4.58
N VAL A 118 -17.57 12.93 4.90
CA VAL A 118 -16.93 12.52 6.16
C VAL A 118 -15.43 12.26 6.01
N GLY A 119 -14.88 12.43 4.81
CA GLY A 119 -13.46 12.24 4.52
C GLY A 119 -13.05 10.83 4.11
N ASP A 120 -14.01 9.92 3.85
CA ASP A 120 -13.66 8.60 3.34
C ASP A 120 -13.32 8.68 1.85
N PRO A 121 -12.31 7.93 1.38
CA PRO A 121 -11.93 7.91 -0.03
C PRO A 121 -13.00 7.26 -0.90
N ILE A 122 -13.20 7.81 -2.10
CA ILE A 122 -14.12 7.25 -3.10
C ILE A 122 -13.34 6.42 -4.11
N MET A 123 -13.82 5.20 -4.36
CA MET A 123 -13.27 4.27 -5.35
C MET A 123 -14.20 4.07 -6.54
N ILE A 124 -13.62 3.69 -7.68
CA ILE A 124 -14.35 3.26 -8.88
C ILE A 124 -13.73 1.99 -9.45
N ASN A 125 -14.51 1.18 -10.15
CA ASN A 125 -13.96 0.11 -10.97
C ASN A 125 -13.28 0.68 -12.22
N VAL A 126 -12.08 0.18 -12.53
CA VAL A 126 -11.43 0.33 -13.84
C VAL A 126 -11.31 -1.04 -14.48
N ALA A 127 -11.61 -1.13 -15.78
CA ALA A 127 -11.74 -2.40 -16.48
C ALA A 127 -10.45 -3.22 -16.46
N ASP A 128 -9.33 -2.60 -16.83
CA ASP A 128 -8.03 -3.25 -16.94
C ASP A 128 -6.95 -2.41 -16.27
N SER A 129 -6.19 -3.04 -15.37
CA SER A 129 -5.05 -2.40 -14.71
C SER A 129 -4.03 -3.46 -14.31
N TYR A 130 -2.79 -3.04 -14.08
CA TYR A 130 -1.76 -3.95 -13.62
C TYR A 130 -0.79 -3.30 -12.65
N ARG A 131 -0.16 -4.15 -11.83
CA ARG A 131 1.01 -3.79 -11.03
C ARG A 131 2.12 -4.77 -11.34
N ALA A 132 3.26 -4.28 -11.78
CA ALA A 132 4.39 -5.13 -12.15
C ALA A 132 5.68 -4.55 -11.61
N GLY A 133 6.56 -5.39 -11.09
CA GLY A 133 7.78 -4.89 -10.48
C GLY A 133 8.74 -5.94 -9.98
N ILE A 134 9.77 -5.42 -9.32
CA ILE A 134 10.80 -6.18 -8.64
C ILE A 134 10.94 -5.68 -7.21
N GLU A 135 10.88 -6.60 -6.27
CA GLU A 135 11.15 -6.37 -4.86
C GLU A 135 12.46 -7.04 -4.49
N MET A 136 13.31 -6.33 -3.77
CA MET A 136 14.60 -6.82 -3.33
C MET A 136 14.77 -6.53 -1.84
N SER A 137 15.35 -7.48 -1.13
CA SER A 137 15.80 -7.29 0.25
C SER A 137 17.15 -7.97 0.47
N ALA A 138 17.96 -7.37 1.32
CA ALA A 138 19.22 -7.94 1.76
C ALA A 138 19.45 -7.59 3.23
N GLU A 139 20.03 -8.52 3.98
CA GLU A 139 20.43 -8.34 5.37
C GLU A 139 21.79 -8.99 5.61
N THR A 140 22.65 -8.32 6.36
CA THR A 140 23.94 -8.84 6.76
C THR A 140 24.23 -8.58 8.23
N ASN A 141 24.92 -9.53 8.86
CA ASN A 141 25.40 -9.46 10.23
C ASN A 141 26.94 -9.54 10.21
N PRO A 142 27.64 -8.47 9.78
CA PRO A 142 29.10 -8.49 9.60
C PRO A 142 29.84 -8.68 10.92
N PHE A 143 29.22 -8.27 12.03
CA PHE A 143 29.70 -8.48 13.39
C PHE A 143 28.55 -8.99 14.26
N LYS A 144 28.87 -9.64 15.39
CA LYS A 144 27.87 -10.18 16.31
C LYS A 144 26.94 -9.11 16.91
N ASN A 145 27.36 -7.86 16.91
CA ASN A 145 26.65 -6.72 17.46
C ASN A 145 26.15 -5.72 16.40
N LEU A 146 26.24 -6.06 15.11
CA LEU A 146 25.83 -5.18 14.03
C LEU A 146 25.01 -5.95 12.99
N MET A 147 23.79 -5.47 12.74
CA MET A 147 22.89 -5.98 11.72
C MET A 147 22.52 -4.82 10.78
N ILE A 148 22.72 -5.01 9.48
CA ILE A 148 22.40 -4.03 8.44
C ILE A 148 21.43 -4.69 7.49
N GLY A 149 20.27 -4.06 7.26
CA GLY A 149 19.25 -4.53 6.34
C GLY A 149 18.82 -3.42 5.40
N ALA A 150 18.45 -3.79 4.18
CA ALA A 150 17.87 -2.88 3.21
C ALA A 150 16.84 -3.61 2.34
N HIS A 151 15.85 -2.87 1.85
CA HIS A 151 14.90 -3.35 0.86
C HIS A 151 14.52 -2.23 -0.11
N ALA A 152 14.13 -2.60 -1.31
CA ALA A 152 13.63 -1.68 -2.31
C ALA A 152 12.63 -2.40 -3.23
N THR A 153 11.58 -1.69 -3.61
CA THR A 153 10.61 -2.13 -4.61
C THR A 153 10.58 -1.12 -5.74
N PHE A 154 10.79 -1.61 -6.96
CA PHE A 154 10.62 -0.84 -8.19
C PHE A 154 9.39 -1.39 -8.90
N SER A 155 8.43 -0.52 -9.21
CA SER A 155 7.16 -0.95 -9.78
C SER A 155 6.61 0.00 -10.83
N SER A 156 5.84 -0.56 -11.75
CA SER A 156 4.98 0.15 -12.69
C SER A 156 3.54 -0.26 -12.38
N ASN A 157 2.71 0.72 -12.04
CA ASN A 157 1.35 0.52 -11.57
C ASN A 157 0.42 1.33 -12.48
N LYS A 158 -0.27 0.67 -13.42
CA LYS A 158 -0.96 1.33 -14.52
C LYS A 158 -2.42 0.94 -14.63
N ILE A 159 -3.24 1.88 -15.10
CA ILE A 159 -4.60 1.65 -15.59
C ILE A 159 -4.55 1.77 -17.11
N LYS A 160 -5.14 0.80 -17.82
CA LYS A 160 -5.25 0.84 -19.28
C LYS A 160 -6.52 1.58 -19.67
N ASP A 161 -6.41 2.37 -20.75
CA ASP A 161 -7.54 3.10 -21.35
C ASP A 161 -8.39 3.90 -20.33
N PHE A 162 -7.71 4.58 -19.40
CA PHE A 162 -8.36 5.31 -18.32
C PHE A 162 -9.22 6.46 -18.86
N VAL A 163 -10.44 6.53 -18.35
CA VAL A 163 -11.40 7.59 -18.65
C VAL A 163 -11.64 8.38 -17.37
N ALA A 164 -11.24 9.65 -17.38
CA ALA A 164 -11.49 10.57 -16.28
C ALA A 164 -12.81 11.33 -16.50
N TYR A 165 -13.54 11.52 -15.41
CA TYR A 165 -14.78 12.31 -15.39
C TYR A 165 -14.56 13.56 -14.55
N VAL A 166 -14.87 14.72 -15.13
CA VAL A 166 -14.76 16.02 -14.49
C VAL A 166 -16.14 16.66 -14.47
N ASP A 167 -16.59 17.08 -13.29
CA ASP A 167 -17.91 17.69 -13.15
C ASP A 167 -17.91 19.08 -13.80
N ASP A 168 -18.88 19.36 -14.67
CA ASP A 168 -19.04 20.65 -15.34
C ASP A 168 -20.15 21.43 -14.67
N TRP A 169 -19.79 22.49 -13.94
CA TRP A 169 -20.74 23.30 -13.19
C TRP A 169 -21.46 24.33 -14.05
N ASP A 170 -21.00 24.57 -15.28
CA ASP A 170 -21.69 25.43 -16.23
C ASP A 170 -22.86 24.69 -16.89
N THR A 171 -22.69 23.38 -17.14
CA THR A 171 -23.69 22.56 -17.86
C THR A 171 -24.41 21.53 -16.98
N TYR A 172 -23.94 21.30 -15.75
CA TYR A 172 -24.38 20.23 -14.85
C TYR A 172 -24.20 18.81 -15.44
N ALA A 173 -23.29 18.66 -16.39
CA ALA A 173 -22.88 17.37 -16.96
C ALA A 173 -21.49 16.96 -16.47
N GLN A 174 -20.95 15.86 -16.99
CA GLN A 174 -19.54 15.49 -16.82
C GLN A 174 -18.80 15.60 -18.13
N ARG A 175 -17.65 16.29 -18.12
CA ARG A 175 -16.67 16.18 -19.20
C ARG A 175 -15.94 14.85 -19.07
N VAL A 176 -15.82 14.15 -20.19
CA VAL A 176 -15.18 12.85 -20.29
C VAL A 176 -13.83 13.00 -20.98
N ASP A 177 -12.74 12.75 -20.27
CA ASP A 177 -11.39 12.80 -20.79
C ASP A 177 -10.85 11.36 -20.97
N SER A 178 -10.60 10.94 -22.20
CA SER A 178 -9.92 9.66 -22.47
C SER A 178 -8.41 9.86 -22.44
N LEU A 179 -7.74 9.28 -21.44
CA LEU A 179 -6.32 9.53 -21.14
C LEU A 179 -5.38 8.38 -21.56
N GLY A 180 -5.92 7.23 -22.01
CA GLY A 180 -5.11 6.08 -22.39
C GLY A 180 -4.48 5.42 -21.15
N GLU A 181 -3.23 4.99 -21.25
CA GLU A 181 -2.53 4.38 -20.11
C GLU A 181 -2.07 5.45 -19.10
N THR A 182 -2.51 5.33 -17.85
CA THR A 182 -2.17 6.24 -16.75
C THR A 182 -1.64 5.50 -15.52
N ASP A 183 -1.04 6.24 -14.60
CA ASP A 183 -0.53 5.74 -13.32
C ASP A 183 -1.65 5.60 -12.30
N LEU A 184 -1.60 4.52 -11.52
CA LEU A 184 -2.44 4.34 -10.35
C LEU A 184 -2.11 5.39 -9.29
N SER A 185 -3.14 6.05 -8.77
CA SER A 185 -3.02 6.97 -7.63
C SER A 185 -2.35 6.28 -6.43
N PHE A 186 -1.58 7.07 -5.68
CA PHE A 186 -0.84 6.64 -4.49
C PHE A 186 0.06 5.42 -4.68
N SER A 187 0.48 5.11 -5.91
CA SER A 187 1.28 3.92 -6.24
C SER A 187 2.67 4.31 -6.78
N PRO A 188 3.62 4.65 -5.88
CA PRO A 188 4.92 5.20 -6.27
C PRO A 188 5.76 4.15 -7.01
N ALA A 189 6.53 4.62 -7.99
CA ALA A 189 7.40 3.74 -8.78
C ALA A 189 8.58 3.16 -7.99
N LEU A 190 8.96 3.81 -6.87
CA LEU A 190 10.04 3.37 -5.99
C LEU A 190 9.63 3.54 -4.53
N THR A 191 9.75 2.46 -3.76
CA THR A 191 9.83 2.51 -2.30
C THR A 191 11.13 1.85 -1.85
N ALA A 192 11.75 2.37 -0.80
CA ALA A 192 12.96 1.77 -0.25
C ALA A 192 13.06 2.01 1.25
N GLY A 193 13.79 1.16 1.93
CA GLY A 193 14.08 1.32 3.34
C GLY A 193 15.34 0.61 3.76
N ALA A 194 15.94 1.09 4.84
CA ALA A 194 17.12 0.49 5.44
C ALA A 194 16.99 0.47 6.96
N GLN A 195 17.68 -0.47 7.60
CA GLN A 195 17.82 -0.53 9.04
C GLN A 195 19.25 -0.87 9.43
N VAL A 196 19.76 -0.18 10.44
CA VAL A 196 21.04 -0.46 11.07
C VAL A 196 20.81 -0.66 12.55
N ARG A 197 20.93 -1.89 13.02
CA ARG A 197 20.84 -2.24 14.45
C ARG A 197 22.23 -2.47 15.00
N TYR A 198 22.55 -1.78 16.08
CA TYR A 198 23.84 -1.85 16.76
C TYR A 198 23.67 -2.12 18.26
N GLU A 199 24.43 -3.09 18.77
CA GLU A 199 24.40 -3.56 20.16
C GLU A 199 25.79 -3.42 20.83
N PRO A 200 26.28 -2.19 21.08
CA PRO A 200 27.64 -1.94 21.53
C PRO A 200 27.99 -2.56 22.88
N LEU A 201 26.98 -2.75 23.73
CA LEU A 201 27.13 -3.26 25.08
C LEU A 201 25.91 -4.09 25.48
N LYS A 202 26.12 -5.04 26.40
CA LYS A 202 25.09 -5.97 26.81
C LYS A 202 23.84 -5.25 27.30
N GLY A 203 22.70 -5.60 26.73
CA GLY A 203 21.40 -5.03 27.11
C GLY A 203 21.05 -3.76 26.36
N PHE A 204 22.02 -3.02 25.78
CA PHE A 204 21.72 -1.83 24.99
C PHE A 204 21.64 -2.16 23.50
N ALA A 205 20.62 -1.62 22.84
CA ALA A 205 20.50 -1.65 21.40
C ALA A 205 20.00 -0.32 20.87
N THR A 206 20.59 0.13 19.77
CA THR A 206 20.08 1.23 18.96
C THR A 206 19.75 0.71 17.57
N THR A 207 18.63 1.14 17.00
CA THR A 207 18.27 0.86 15.61
C THR A 207 17.95 2.16 14.90
N TRP A 208 18.68 2.45 13.84
CA TRP A 208 18.36 3.53 12.90
C TRP A 208 17.56 2.93 11.75
N TYR A 209 16.39 3.51 11.46
CA TYR A 209 15.55 3.18 10.33
C TYR A 209 15.53 4.34 9.33
N THR A 210 15.43 3.97 8.06
CA THR A 210 15.31 4.89 6.95
C THR A 210 14.17 4.42 6.04
N ARG A 211 13.36 5.37 5.55
CA ARG A 211 12.27 5.11 4.61
C ARG A 211 12.25 6.17 3.51
N TYR A 212 12.21 5.70 2.26
CA TYR A 212 12.00 6.50 1.06
C TYR A 212 10.70 6.08 0.37
N VAL A 213 9.88 7.05 0.00
CA VAL A 213 8.70 6.87 -0.84
C VAL A 213 8.81 7.85 -2.00
N GLY A 214 8.78 7.33 -3.22
CA GLY A 214 8.84 8.14 -4.43
C GLY A 214 7.59 8.99 -4.65
N LYS A 215 7.63 9.84 -5.67
CA LYS A 215 6.48 10.68 -6.09
C LYS A 215 5.24 9.83 -6.29
N GLN A 216 4.09 10.33 -5.84
CA GLN A 216 2.78 9.67 -5.97
C GLN A 216 1.76 10.60 -6.61
N PHE A 217 0.99 10.13 -7.59
CA PHE A 217 -0.15 10.90 -8.07
C PHE A 217 -1.32 10.80 -7.08
N ILE A 218 -2.05 11.91 -6.89
CA ILE A 218 -3.20 12.01 -5.99
C ILE A 218 -4.45 11.39 -6.63
N ASP A 219 -4.50 11.40 -7.97
CA ASP A 219 -5.54 10.75 -8.77
C ASP A 219 -4.93 9.89 -9.90
N ASN A 220 -5.79 9.27 -10.71
CA ASN A 220 -5.39 8.32 -11.75
C ASN A 220 -5.09 8.99 -13.10
N THR A 221 -4.80 10.28 -13.14
CA THR A 221 -4.65 11.03 -14.41
C THR A 221 -3.20 11.23 -14.86
N SER A 222 -2.22 10.76 -14.09
CA SER A 222 -0.78 10.99 -14.31
C SER A 222 -0.39 12.48 -14.42
N ASN A 223 -1.15 13.40 -13.83
CA ASN A 223 -0.85 14.82 -13.91
C ASN A 223 0.10 15.25 -12.77
N ASP A 224 1.26 15.80 -13.15
CA ASP A 224 2.31 16.21 -12.21
C ASP A 224 1.88 17.32 -11.24
N GLU A 225 0.98 18.22 -11.62
CA GLU A 225 0.42 19.25 -10.72
C GLU A 225 -0.52 18.66 -9.65
N ARG A 226 -0.81 17.36 -9.75
CA ARG A 226 -1.68 16.59 -8.86
C ARG A 226 -0.92 15.39 -8.31
N SER A 227 0.28 15.68 -7.82
CA SER A 227 1.17 14.70 -7.21
C SER A 227 1.69 15.16 -5.86
N LEU A 228 2.09 14.20 -5.05
CA LEU A 228 2.84 14.38 -3.81
C LEU A 228 4.32 14.21 -4.10
N ASP A 229 5.13 15.09 -3.51
CA ASP A 229 6.57 15.00 -3.58
C ASP A 229 7.08 13.71 -2.90
N ALA A 230 8.20 13.21 -3.40
CA ALA A 230 8.90 12.11 -2.76
C ALA A 230 9.42 12.55 -1.39
N TYR A 231 9.40 11.64 -0.40
CA TYR A 231 9.89 11.93 0.94
C TYR A 231 10.87 10.87 1.46
N PHE A 232 11.77 11.34 2.32
CA PHE A 232 12.82 10.53 2.93
C PHE A 232 12.88 10.83 4.42
N ILE A 233 12.47 9.88 5.25
CA ILE A 233 12.44 10.05 6.70
C ILE A 233 13.32 9.03 7.41
N ASN A 234 13.73 9.40 8.62
CA ASN A 234 14.64 8.62 9.43
C ASN A 234 14.14 8.56 10.86
N ASP A 235 14.14 7.36 11.45
CA ASP A 235 13.69 7.12 12.82
C ASP A 235 14.80 6.47 13.63
N LEU A 236 14.86 6.76 14.92
CA LEU A 236 15.86 6.20 15.83
C LEU A 236 15.20 5.56 17.04
N ASN A 237 15.44 4.27 17.23
CA ASN A 237 14.97 3.51 18.38
C ASN A 237 16.14 3.18 19.30
N LEU A 238 15.99 3.44 20.59
CA LEU A 238 16.95 3.08 21.64
C LEU A 238 16.28 2.17 22.64
N SER A 239 17.01 1.17 23.14
CA SER A 239 16.52 0.29 24.20
C SER A 239 17.64 -0.16 25.12
N TYR A 240 17.29 -0.34 26.39
CA TYR A 240 18.16 -0.94 27.40
C TYR A 240 17.40 -1.97 28.22
N SER A 241 17.82 -3.23 28.13
CA SER A 241 17.26 -4.37 28.85
C SER A 241 18.19 -4.81 29.99
N PHE A 242 17.64 -4.95 31.19
CA PHE A 242 18.33 -5.50 32.36
C PHE A 242 17.40 -6.43 33.16
N LYS A 243 17.98 -7.22 34.08
CA LYS A 243 17.24 -8.20 34.89
C LYS A 243 17.30 -7.83 36.36
N THR A 244 16.26 -8.19 37.12
CA THR A 244 16.25 -8.07 38.59
C THR A 244 15.93 -9.43 39.21
N SER A 245 15.99 -9.54 40.53
CA SER A 245 15.57 -10.76 41.24
C SER A 245 14.05 -11.03 41.14
N LEU A 246 13.26 -9.99 40.87
CA LEU A 246 11.80 -10.05 40.86
C LEU A 246 11.20 -10.10 39.44
N ILE A 247 11.92 -9.58 38.44
CA ILE A 247 11.43 -9.45 37.06
C ILE A 247 12.49 -10.01 36.10
N LYS A 248 12.09 -10.96 35.25
CA LYS A 248 13.01 -11.66 34.34
C LYS A 248 13.67 -10.73 33.32
N GLU A 249 12.98 -9.68 32.88
CA GLU A 249 13.54 -8.61 32.06
C GLU A 249 12.73 -7.31 32.23
N ILE A 250 13.44 -6.21 32.45
CA ILE A 250 12.93 -4.85 32.35
C ILE A 250 13.59 -4.24 31.12
N ARG A 251 12.78 -3.78 30.16
CA ARG A 251 13.26 -3.03 28.99
C ARG A 251 12.78 -1.58 29.08
N LEU A 252 13.74 -0.66 29.14
CA LEU A 252 13.50 0.76 28.90
C LEU A 252 13.67 1.01 27.40
N TRP A 253 12.76 1.74 26.77
CA TRP A 253 12.88 2.07 25.36
C TRP A 253 12.45 3.49 25.06
N GLY A 254 13.04 4.06 24.01
CA GLY A 254 12.71 5.36 23.46
C GLY A 254 12.74 5.31 21.94
N GLN A 255 11.89 6.10 21.30
CA GLN A 255 11.76 6.21 19.86
C GLN A 255 11.67 7.68 19.49
N ILE A 256 12.49 8.07 18.51
CA ILE A 256 12.46 9.40 17.89
C ILE A 256 12.08 9.17 16.44
N ASN A 257 10.87 9.56 16.08
CA ASN A 257 10.38 9.48 14.71
C ASN A 257 10.73 10.76 13.98
N ASN A 258 11.07 10.64 12.69
CA ASN A 258 11.40 11.77 11.82
C ASN A 258 12.50 12.67 12.44
N ILE A 259 13.66 12.07 12.76
CA ILE A 259 14.76 12.71 13.51
C ILE A 259 15.32 13.98 12.86
N PHE A 260 15.06 14.18 11.58
CA PHE A 260 15.47 15.36 10.81
C PHE A 260 14.34 16.38 10.60
N ASP A 261 13.19 16.18 11.25
CA ASP A 261 12.03 17.07 11.20
C ASP A 261 11.58 17.40 9.76
N VAL A 262 11.59 16.38 8.90
CA VAL A 262 11.19 16.52 7.49
C VAL A 262 9.69 16.81 7.44
N GLN A 263 9.29 17.89 6.78
CA GLN A 263 7.90 18.16 6.45
C GLN A 263 7.52 17.37 5.20
N TYR A 264 6.44 16.58 5.28
CA TYR A 264 5.98 15.77 4.16
C TYR A 264 4.49 15.46 4.25
N GLU A 265 3.90 15.18 3.10
CA GLU A 265 2.55 14.70 2.92
C GLU A 265 2.60 13.24 2.46
N SER A 266 1.85 12.36 3.12
CA SER A 266 1.73 10.96 2.68
C SER A 266 0.39 10.66 2.02
N ASN A 267 -0.52 11.64 1.97
CA ASN A 267 -1.83 11.51 1.37
C ASN A 267 -2.40 12.90 1.02
N ALA A 268 -3.37 12.95 0.10
CA ALA A 268 -4.13 14.14 -0.23
C ALA A 268 -5.50 13.76 -0.81
N TRP A 269 -6.34 14.76 -1.01
CA TRP A 269 -7.57 14.61 -1.80
C TRP A 269 -7.64 15.71 -2.86
N ILE A 270 -8.37 15.43 -3.92
CA ILE A 270 -8.61 16.35 -5.01
C ILE A 270 -10.01 16.18 -5.59
N TYR A 271 -10.64 17.31 -5.90
CA TYR A 271 -11.89 17.41 -6.62
C TYR A 271 -11.74 18.38 -7.80
N ARG A 272 -11.95 17.88 -9.02
CA ARG A 272 -11.85 18.68 -10.26
C ARG A 272 -13.24 19.10 -10.71
N TYR A 273 -13.35 20.31 -11.26
CA TYR A 273 -14.57 20.81 -11.85
C TYR A 273 -14.30 21.84 -12.95
N ILE A 274 -15.28 22.07 -13.83
CA ILE A 274 -15.25 23.11 -14.84
C ILE A 274 -16.22 24.22 -14.42
N SER A 275 -15.79 25.47 -14.52
CA SER A 275 -16.62 26.66 -14.32
C SER A 275 -16.11 27.79 -15.21
N ASP A 276 -16.99 28.63 -15.74
CA ASP A 276 -16.63 29.68 -16.70
C ASP A 276 -15.78 29.16 -17.87
N HIS A 277 -16.11 27.95 -18.37
CA HIS A 277 -15.40 27.21 -19.42
C HIS A 277 -13.92 26.90 -19.13
N LYS A 278 -13.51 26.94 -17.85
CA LYS A 278 -12.14 26.61 -17.40
C LYS A 278 -12.18 25.53 -16.34
N GLU A 279 -11.17 24.67 -16.36
CA GLU A 279 -11.01 23.66 -15.32
C GLU A 279 -10.32 24.25 -14.08
N TYR A 280 -10.87 23.91 -12.91
CA TYR A 280 -10.35 24.23 -11.60
C TYR A 280 -10.24 22.96 -10.74
N LYS A 281 -9.55 23.08 -9.61
CA LYS A 281 -9.45 22.02 -8.60
C LYS A 281 -9.63 22.59 -7.21
N MET A 282 -10.22 21.78 -6.34
CA MET A 282 -10.09 21.89 -4.89
C MET A 282 -9.22 20.73 -4.43
N ASP A 283 -8.25 21.00 -3.57
CA ASP A 283 -7.40 19.97 -3.00
C ASP A 283 -7.11 20.24 -1.53
N GLY A 284 -6.66 19.19 -0.85
CA GLY A 284 -6.20 19.28 0.53
C GLY A 284 -5.20 18.18 0.81
N TYR A 285 -4.22 18.51 1.64
CA TYR A 285 -3.08 17.64 1.92
C TYR A 285 -3.10 17.17 3.37
N PHE A 286 -2.78 15.89 3.59
CA PHE A 286 -2.70 15.30 4.92
C PHE A 286 -1.24 15.33 5.39
N THR A 287 -0.84 16.49 5.92
CA THR A 287 0.51 16.72 6.44
C THR A 287 0.83 15.76 7.58
N GLN A 288 2.02 15.16 7.54
CA GLN A 288 2.47 14.25 8.57
C GLN A 288 3.19 14.97 9.70
N ALA A 289 3.26 14.33 10.86
CA ALA A 289 3.96 14.90 12.00
C ALA A 289 5.45 15.10 11.69
N GLY A 290 5.99 16.23 12.14
CA GLY A 290 7.42 16.46 12.26
C GLY A 290 8.06 15.52 13.28
N ILE A 291 9.20 15.93 13.84
CA ILE A 291 9.89 15.16 14.86
C ILE A 291 8.97 14.90 16.07
N ASN A 292 8.89 13.64 16.49
CA ASN A 292 8.11 13.25 17.66
C ASN A 292 8.78 12.13 18.47
N PHE A 293 8.44 12.06 19.75
CA PHE A 293 9.14 11.26 20.73
C PHE A 293 8.17 10.33 21.46
N MET A 294 8.56 9.07 21.62
CA MET A 294 7.86 8.10 22.46
C MET A 294 8.87 7.44 23.39
N ALA A 295 8.44 7.10 24.59
CA ALA A 295 9.24 6.34 25.53
C ALA A 295 8.34 5.39 26.32
N GLY A 296 8.90 4.29 26.79
CA GLY A 296 8.15 3.33 27.58
C GLY A 296 9.01 2.33 28.31
N ILE A 297 8.33 1.52 29.10
CA ILE A 297 8.90 0.44 29.90
C ILE A 297 8.11 -0.82 29.59
N THR A 298 8.82 -1.92 29.33
CA THR A 298 8.22 -3.25 29.17
C THR A 298 8.75 -4.16 30.26
N LEU A 299 7.83 -4.85 30.95
CA LEU A 299 8.16 -5.80 32.01
C LEU A 299 7.81 -7.21 31.51
N ASN A 300 8.81 -8.07 31.39
CA ASN A 300 8.61 -9.49 31.11
C ASN A 300 8.79 -10.28 32.42
N MET A 301 7.69 -10.86 32.89
CA MET A 301 7.59 -11.59 34.16
C MET A 301 8.14 -13.01 34.09
#